data_AF-J7THM4-F1
#
_entry.id   AF-J7THM4-F1
#
_cell.length_a   1.000
_cell.length_b   1.000
_cell.length_c   1.000
_cell.angle_alpha   90.00
_cell.angle_beta   90.00
_cell.angle_gamma   90.00
#
_symmetry.space_group_name_H-M   'P 1'
#
loop_
_entity.id
_entity.type
_entity.pdbx_description
1 polymer ?
#
loop_
_entity_poly.entity_id
_entity_poly.type
_entity_poly.pdbx_seq_one_letter_code
_entity_poly.pdbx_strand_id
1 'polypeptide(L)'
;MVILELYQGDYQKDLVTFDSLEEGRVFVAQLPGYTLETEDGFEVEYVNPKYLPDYMEIVFNGNIVPLSRFSFNYEENVDIIWKEISNLSVKNDKVIEGYSKIDAYVVNNDEVKAYVEAREANYRKAKDFLERCGYETDRSFFGSEDGEAILYRKRGAEDWHFLCHLDPLFVEIEDVEGYVKEEIQSLN
;
A
#
# COMPACT_ATOMS: atom_id res chain seq x y z
N MET A 1 -16.60 -0.96 -6.41
CA MET A 1 -16.32 -1.39 -7.79
C MET A 1 -14.97 -2.06 -7.78
N VAL A 2 -14.72 -2.98 -8.70
CA VAL A 2 -13.42 -3.64 -8.85
C VAL A 2 -12.89 -3.38 -10.25
N ILE A 3 -11.59 -3.14 -10.37
CA ILE A 3 -10.88 -3.09 -11.64
C ILE A 3 -10.18 -4.43 -11.82
N LEU A 4 -10.37 -5.01 -12.99
CA LEU A 4 -9.59 -6.14 -13.47
C LEU A 4 -8.28 -5.61 -14.05
N GLU A 5 -7.16 -5.93 -13.41
CA GLU A 5 -5.83 -5.78 -13.98
C GLU A 5 -5.31 -7.12 -14.50
N LEU A 6 -4.70 -7.07 -15.68
CA LEU A 6 -3.88 -8.14 -16.22
C LEU A 6 -2.42 -7.82 -15.93
N TYR A 7 -1.74 -8.71 -15.21
CA TYR A 7 -0.36 -8.53 -14.79
C TYR A 7 0.53 -9.67 -15.32
N GLN A 8 1.62 -9.32 -16.01
CA GLN A 8 2.61 -10.28 -16.48
C GLN A 8 3.99 -9.61 -16.61
N GLY A 9 4.84 -9.82 -15.61
CA GLY A 9 6.16 -9.18 -15.54
C GLY A 9 6.05 -7.66 -15.55
N ASP A 10 6.69 -7.00 -16.52
CA ASP A 10 6.64 -5.55 -16.69
C ASP A 10 5.34 -5.07 -17.37
N TYR A 11 4.53 -5.98 -17.93
CA TYR A 11 3.27 -5.64 -18.55
C TYR A 11 2.13 -5.63 -17.52
N GLN A 12 1.52 -4.46 -17.35
CA GLN A 12 0.39 -4.24 -16.44
C GLN A 12 -0.68 -3.46 -17.18
N LYS A 13 -1.92 -3.95 -17.13
CA LYS A 13 -3.05 -3.29 -17.80
C LYS A 13 -4.32 -3.41 -16.99
N ASP A 14 -4.80 -2.28 -16.48
CA ASP A 14 -6.19 -2.11 -16.06
C ASP A 14 -7.09 -2.27 -17.30
N LEU A 15 -7.86 -3.36 -17.36
CA LEU A 15 -8.61 -3.76 -18.54
C LEU A 15 -10.05 -3.19 -18.53
N VAL A 16 -10.80 -3.49 -17.46
CA VAL A 16 -12.22 -3.17 -17.30
C VAL A 16 -12.58 -3.07 -15.82
N THR A 17 -13.78 -2.57 -15.52
CA THR A 17 -14.30 -2.51 -14.14
C THR A 17 -15.68 -3.15 -14.03
N PHE A 18 -15.98 -3.67 -12.84
CA PHE A 18 -17.24 -4.33 -12.48
C PHE A 18 -17.80 -3.75 -11.18
N ASP A 19 -19.10 -3.93 -10.96
CA ASP A 19 -19.73 -3.47 -9.73
C ASP A 19 -19.33 -4.34 -8.53
N SER A 20 -19.08 -5.65 -8.76
CA SER A 20 -18.59 -6.58 -7.73
C SER A 20 -17.53 -7.57 -8.25
N LEU A 21 -16.82 -8.20 -7.32
CA LEU A 21 -15.83 -9.25 -7.63
C LEU A 21 -16.48 -10.48 -8.28
N GLU A 22 -17.67 -10.86 -7.84
CA GLU A 22 -18.40 -11.99 -8.40
C GLU A 22 -18.75 -11.75 -9.87
N GLU A 23 -19.18 -10.54 -10.24
CA GLU A 23 -19.43 -10.17 -11.63
C GLU A 23 -18.13 -10.26 -12.46
N GLY A 24 -17.02 -9.75 -11.92
CA GLY A 24 -15.70 -9.87 -12.54
C GLY A 24 -15.27 -11.32 -12.74
N ARG A 25 -15.51 -12.20 -11.76
CA ARG A 25 -15.22 -13.64 -11.84
C ARG A 25 -16.05 -14.34 -12.92
N VAL A 26 -17.31 -13.94 -13.13
CA VAL A 26 -18.13 -14.43 -14.25
C VAL A 26 -17.54 -13.99 -15.60
N PHE A 27 -16.96 -12.80 -15.67
CA PHE A 27 -16.26 -12.34 -16.87
C PHE A 27 -15.00 -13.16 -17.17
N VAL A 28 -14.06 -13.28 -16.20
CA VAL A 28 -12.78 -14.00 -16.43
C VAL A 28 -12.98 -15.50 -16.61
N ALA A 29 -14.04 -16.10 -16.06
CA ALA A 29 -14.37 -17.51 -16.30
C ALA A 29 -14.67 -17.85 -17.77
N GLN A 30 -14.89 -16.85 -18.64
CA GLN A 30 -15.03 -17.05 -20.08
C GLN A 30 -13.69 -17.17 -20.81
N LEU A 31 -12.58 -16.84 -20.14
CA LEU A 31 -11.24 -16.87 -20.74
C LEU A 31 -10.72 -18.32 -20.78
N PRO A 32 -10.33 -18.83 -21.96
CA PRO A 32 -9.62 -20.09 -22.06
C PRO A 32 -8.33 -20.07 -21.22
N GLY A 33 -8.15 -21.09 -20.38
CA GLY A 33 -6.99 -21.17 -19.51
C GLY A 33 -7.06 -20.35 -18.22
N TYR A 34 -8.23 -19.75 -17.91
CA TYR A 34 -8.48 -19.17 -16.60
C TYR A 34 -8.46 -20.25 -15.50
N THR A 35 -7.78 -19.96 -14.40
CA THR A 35 -7.65 -20.81 -13.23
C THR A 35 -7.78 -19.96 -11.97
N LEU A 36 -8.49 -20.49 -10.96
CA LEU A 36 -8.54 -19.99 -9.59
C LEU A 36 -8.10 -21.15 -8.70
N GLU A 37 -7.01 -20.99 -7.97
CA GLU A 37 -6.49 -22.00 -7.05
C GLU A 37 -6.02 -21.40 -5.73
N THR A 38 -5.72 -22.26 -4.75
CA THR A 38 -5.23 -21.82 -3.43
C THR A 38 -3.76 -22.19 -3.30
N GLU A 39 -2.90 -21.18 -3.18
CA GLU A 39 -1.45 -21.33 -2.94
C GLU A 39 -1.10 -20.70 -1.58
N ASP A 40 -0.43 -21.46 -0.70
CA ASP A 40 -0.03 -21.00 0.64
C ASP A 40 -1.15 -20.34 1.48
N GLY A 41 -2.41 -20.75 1.24
CA GLY A 41 -3.59 -20.23 1.93
C GLY A 41 -4.22 -18.99 1.30
N PHE A 42 -3.70 -18.54 0.15
CA PHE A 42 -4.22 -17.40 -0.62
C PHE A 42 -4.84 -17.85 -1.94
N GLU A 43 -5.91 -17.19 -2.35
CA GLU A 43 -6.48 -17.40 -3.68
C GLU A 43 -5.59 -16.72 -4.73
N VAL A 44 -5.18 -17.47 -5.73
CA VAL A 44 -4.43 -16.99 -6.90
C VAL A 44 -5.28 -17.22 -8.13
N GLU A 45 -5.46 -16.16 -8.92
CA GLU A 45 -6.19 -16.17 -10.17
C GLU A 45 -5.26 -15.84 -11.33
N TYR A 46 -5.31 -16.62 -12.40
CA TYR A 46 -4.52 -16.35 -13.60
C TYR A 46 -5.16 -16.91 -14.86
N VAL A 47 -4.66 -16.45 -16.01
CA VAL A 47 -4.98 -16.98 -17.34
C VAL A 47 -3.70 -17.47 -17.98
N ASN A 48 -3.70 -18.72 -18.44
CA ASN A 48 -2.59 -19.26 -19.20
C ASN A 48 -2.73 -18.92 -20.70
N PRO A 49 -1.86 -18.07 -21.28
CA PRO A 49 -2.00 -17.60 -22.67
C PRO A 49 -1.89 -18.70 -23.72
N LYS A 50 -1.39 -19.89 -23.37
CA LYS A 50 -1.29 -21.03 -24.29
C LYS A 50 -2.64 -21.52 -24.78
N TYR A 51 -3.69 -21.29 -23.99
CA TYR A 51 -5.06 -21.67 -24.33
C TYR A 51 -5.84 -20.55 -25.02
N LEU A 52 -5.31 -19.33 -25.03
CA LEU A 52 -5.94 -18.20 -25.71
C LEU A 52 -5.80 -18.33 -27.24
N PRO A 53 -6.85 -18.02 -28.02
CA PRO A 53 -6.75 -17.94 -29.47
C PRO A 53 -5.96 -16.70 -29.92
N ASP A 54 -5.56 -16.69 -31.19
CA ASP A 54 -4.92 -15.53 -31.83
C ASP A 54 -5.73 -14.25 -31.63
N TYR A 55 -7.06 -14.36 -31.65
CA TYR A 55 -8.01 -13.28 -31.34
C TYR A 55 -9.31 -13.86 -30.79
N MET A 56 -9.92 -13.17 -29.82
CA MET A 56 -11.27 -13.43 -29.34
C MET A 56 -11.96 -12.15 -28.90
N GLU A 57 -13.28 -12.23 -28.83
CA GLU A 57 -14.17 -11.22 -28.28
C GLU A 57 -14.91 -11.82 -27.10
N ILE A 58 -14.89 -11.12 -25.97
CA ILE A 58 -15.71 -11.47 -24.81
C ILE A 58 -16.89 -10.52 -24.82
N VAL A 59 -18.10 -11.07 -24.98
CA VAL A 59 -19.34 -10.28 -24.97
C VAL A 59 -19.89 -10.31 -23.55
N PHE A 60 -19.90 -9.16 -22.87
CA PHE A 60 -20.36 -9.05 -21.48
C PHE A 60 -21.24 -7.82 -21.29
N ASN A 61 -22.46 -8.01 -20.79
CA ASN A 61 -23.48 -6.95 -20.67
C ASN A 61 -23.65 -6.11 -21.96
N GLY A 62 -23.53 -6.75 -23.13
CA GLY A 62 -23.64 -6.11 -24.45
C GLY A 62 -22.39 -5.33 -24.91
N ASN A 63 -21.35 -5.25 -24.08
CA ASN A 63 -20.05 -4.70 -24.45
C ASN A 63 -19.17 -5.80 -25.07
N ILE A 64 -18.27 -5.42 -25.97
CA ILE A 64 -17.33 -6.32 -26.63
C ILE A 64 -15.92 -5.99 -26.15
N VAL A 65 -15.27 -6.93 -25.47
CA VAL A 65 -13.88 -6.80 -25.03
C VAL A 65 -12.97 -7.62 -25.95
N PRO A 66 -12.12 -6.98 -26.78
CA PRO A 66 -11.19 -7.69 -27.63
C PRO A 66 -9.98 -8.17 -26.84
N LEU A 67 -9.58 -9.42 -27.06
CA LEU A 67 -8.39 -10.01 -26.48
C LEU A 67 -7.62 -10.80 -27.55
N SER A 68 -6.29 -10.77 -27.47
CA SER A 68 -5.42 -11.53 -28.35
C SER A 68 -4.30 -12.14 -27.53
N ARG A 69 -3.99 -13.42 -27.77
CA ARG A 69 -2.85 -14.09 -27.12
C ARG A 69 -1.51 -13.40 -27.41
N PHE A 70 -1.40 -12.65 -28.51
CA PHE A 70 -0.21 -11.88 -28.86
C PHE A 70 0.05 -10.68 -27.94
N SER A 71 -0.86 -10.40 -27.01
CA SER A 71 -0.68 -9.37 -25.97
C SER A 71 0.21 -9.86 -24.82
N PHE A 72 0.52 -11.15 -24.77
CA PHE A 72 1.14 -11.80 -23.61
C PHE A 72 2.37 -12.64 -24.00
N ASN A 73 3.26 -12.82 -23.04
CA ASN A 73 4.27 -13.87 -23.07
C ASN A 73 3.57 -15.23 -23.05
N TYR A 74 3.96 -16.10 -23.97
CA TYR A 74 3.36 -17.43 -24.16
C TYR A 74 3.76 -18.43 -23.08
N GLU A 75 4.94 -18.26 -22.45
CA GLU A 75 5.48 -19.24 -21.50
C GLU A 75 5.06 -19.00 -20.05
N GLU A 76 4.54 -17.82 -19.74
CA GLU A 76 4.18 -17.39 -18.40
C GLU A 76 2.67 -17.20 -18.28
N ASN A 77 2.14 -17.38 -17.06
CA ASN A 77 0.75 -17.02 -16.78
C ASN A 77 0.58 -15.50 -16.79
N VAL A 78 -0.65 -15.06 -16.99
CA VAL A 78 -1.08 -13.67 -16.78
C VAL A 78 -1.90 -13.66 -15.51
N ASP A 79 -1.38 -13.01 -14.48
CA ASP A 79 -2.07 -12.90 -13.20
C ASP A 79 -3.28 -11.97 -13.34
N ILE A 80 -4.37 -12.39 -12.70
CA ILE A 80 -5.62 -11.65 -12.60
C ILE A 80 -5.61 -10.94 -11.25
N ILE A 81 -5.44 -9.62 -11.28
CA ILE A 81 -5.40 -8.80 -10.08
C ILE A 81 -6.71 -8.01 -9.99
N TRP A 82 -7.41 -8.17 -8.86
CA TRP A 82 -8.63 -7.42 -8.55
C TRP A 82 -8.29 -6.21 -7.69
N LYS A 83 -8.38 -5.01 -8.25
CA LYS A 83 -8.17 -3.76 -7.51
C LYS A 83 -9.50 -3.16 -7.09
N GLU A 84 -9.75 -3.07 -5.80
CA GLU A 84 -10.92 -2.37 -5.29
C GLU A 84 -10.78 -0.86 -5.51
N ILE A 85 -11.83 -0.23 -6.05
CA ILE A 85 -11.91 1.22 -6.24
C ILE A 85 -13.25 1.78 -5.77
N SER A 86 -13.17 2.88 -5.01
CA SER A 86 -14.34 3.61 -4.51
C SER A 86 -14.96 4.48 -5.60
N ASN A 87 -16.29 4.41 -5.74
CA ASN A 87 -17.05 5.21 -6.71
C ASN A 87 -17.63 6.47 -6.06
N LEU A 88 -16.94 7.61 -6.21
CA LEU A 88 -17.37 8.90 -5.65
C LEU A 88 -18.58 9.53 -6.35
N SER A 89 -19.06 8.95 -7.46
CA SER A 89 -20.33 9.39 -8.07
C SER A 89 -21.54 8.88 -7.29
N VAL A 90 -21.35 7.85 -6.44
CA VAL A 90 -22.37 7.34 -5.54
C VAL A 90 -22.18 7.95 -4.16
N LYS A 91 -23.19 8.66 -3.68
CA LYS A 91 -23.15 9.29 -2.36
C LYS A 91 -23.20 8.23 -1.25
N ASN A 92 -22.17 8.19 -0.39
CA ASN A 92 -22.08 7.27 0.75
C ASN A 92 -21.87 7.97 2.12
N ASP A 93 -21.60 9.29 2.15
CA ASP A 93 -21.36 10.11 3.35
C ASP A 93 -20.35 9.52 4.34
N LYS A 94 -19.36 8.76 3.85
CA LYS A 94 -18.34 8.06 4.65
C LYS A 94 -16.94 8.30 4.07
N VAL A 95 -15.92 8.03 4.88
CA VAL A 95 -14.55 7.88 4.37
C VAL A 95 -14.52 6.71 3.39
N ILE A 96 -13.81 6.86 2.28
CA ILE A 96 -13.69 5.79 1.28
C ILE A 96 -12.93 4.60 1.84
N GLU A 97 -13.31 3.40 1.41
CA GLU A 97 -12.53 2.18 1.70
C GLU A 97 -11.16 2.23 1.00
N GLY A 98 -10.27 1.34 1.41
CA GLY A 98 -8.88 1.28 0.96
C GLY A 98 -7.93 1.96 1.94
N TYR A 99 -6.76 2.34 1.43
CA TYR A 99 -5.65 2.81 2.24
C TYR A 99 -4.93 3.99 1.60
N SER A 100 -4.16 4.70 2.43
CA SER A 100 -3.28 5.80 2.02
C SER A 100 -1.85 5.49 2.42
N LYS A 101 -0.90 5.85 1.55
CA LYS A 101 0.53 5.84 1.86
C LYS A 101 0.86 7.08 2.68
N ILE A 102 1.32 6.88 3.91
CA ILE A 102 1.85 7.91 4.81
C ILE A 102 3.35 7.65 4.96
N ASP A 103 4.15 8.42 4.23
CA ASP A 103 5.60 8.24 4.14
C ASP A 103 5.97 6.81 3.69
N ALA A 104 6.64 5.98 4.49
CA ALA A 104 6.96 4.60 4.13
C ALA A 104 5.83 3.58 4.41
N TYR A 105 4.76 3.98 5.10
CA TYR A 105 3.75 3.06 5.63
C TYR A 105 2.41 3.20 4.93
N VAL A 106 1.61 2.13 4.97
CA VAL A 106 0.24 2.10 4.45
C VAL A 106 -0.74 2.05 5.61
N VAL A 107 -1.71 2.97 5.61
CA VAL A 107 -2.70 3.13 6.68
C VAL A 107 -4.09 3.09 6.08
N ASN A 108 -5.01 2.34 6.68
CA ASN A 108 -6.40 2.30 6.22
C ASN A 108 -7.01 3.70 6.26
N ASN A 109 -7.80 4.04 5.23
CA ASN A 109 -8.29 5.40 5.03
C ASN A 109 -9.11 5.93 6.21
N ASP A 110 -9.86 5.06 6.90
CA ASP A 110 -10.64 5.38 8.09
C ASP A 110 -9.77 5.71 9.32
N GLU A 111 -8.51 5.27 9.33
CA GLU A 111 -7.55 5.48 10.42
C GLU A 111 -6.54 6.61 10.12
N VAL A 112 -6.38 7.01 8.86
CA VAL A 112 -5.37 7.99 8.41
C VAL A 112 -5.34 9.25 9.28
N LYS A 113 -6.51 9.82 9.58
CA LYS A 113 -6.57 11.03 10.39
C LYS A 113 -5.99 10.82 11.78
N ALA A 114 -6.46 9.78 12.48
CA ALA A 114 -6.01 9.47 13.83
C ALA A 114 -4.52 9.12 13.85
N TYR A 115 -4.06 8.33 12.89
CA TYR A 115 -2.66 7.96 12.73
C TYR A 115 -1.77 9.19 12.55
N VAL A 116 -2.08 10.08 11.61
CA VAL A 116 -1.28 11.29 11.34
C VAL A 116 -1.29 12.23 12.55
N GLU A 117 -2.44 12.42 13.19
CA GLU A 117 -2.53 13.29 14.38
C GLU A 117 -1.70 12.75 15.55
N ALA A 118 -1.75 11.43 15.81
CA ALA A 118 -0.96 10.77 16.85
C ALA A 118 0.54 10.80 16.53
N ARG A 119 0.92 10.47 15.30
CA ARG A 119 2.31 10.53 14.79
C ARG A 119 2.94 11.91 15.01
N GLU A 120 2.24 12.95 14.57
CA GLU A 120 2.74 14.33 14.69
C GLU A 120 2.68 14.85 16.14
N ALA A 121 1.75 14.37 16.96
CA ALA A 121 1.73 14.68 18.40
C ALA A 121 2.90 14.04 19.13
N ASN A 122 3.21 12.78 18.85
CA ASN A 122 4.33 12.06 19.45
C ASN A 122 5.66 12.67 19.02
N TYR A 123 5.82 12.99 17.72
CA TYR A 123 7.02 13.68 17.24
C TYR A 123 7.25 15.01 17.98
N ARG A 124 6.21 15.83 18.14
CA ARG A 124 6.31 17.11 18.88
C ARG A 124 6.70 16.90 20.34
N LYS A 125 6.10 15.92 21.03
CA LYS A 125 6.47 15.58 22.43
C LYS A 125 7.94 15.15 22.54
N ALA A 126 8.39 14.25 21.66
CA ALA A 126 9.77 13.77 21.64
C ALA A 126 10.76 14.91 21.40
N LYS A 127 10.48 15.74 20.39
CA LYS A 127 11.28 16.93 20.06
C LYS A 127 11.37 17.89 21.24
N ASP A 128 10.23 18.26 21.83
CA ASP A 128 10.19 19.19 22.97
C ASP A 128 11.00 18.65 24.15
N PHE A 129 10.90 17.35 24.44
CA PHE A 129 11.68 16.72 25.51
C PHE A 129 13.20 16.77 25.24
N LEU A 130 13.64 16.36 24.05
CA LEU A 130 15.04 16.42 23.61
C LEU A 130 15.61 17.85 23.75
N GLU A 131 14.88 18.84 23.26
CA GLU A 131 15.31 20.24 23.30
C GLU A 131 15.41 20.78 24.73
N ARG A 132 14.49 20.40 25.64
CA ARG A 132 14.59 20.73 27.07
C ARG A 132 15.79 20.05 27.75
N CYS A 133 16.19 18.89 27.27
CA CYS A 133 17.37 18.16 27.75
C CYS A 133 18.70 18.65 27.14
N GLY A 134 18.68 19.71 26.33
CA GLY A 134 19.90 20.32 25.76
C GLY A 134 20.39 19.68 24.47
N TYR A 135 19.53 18.92 23.79
CA TYR A 135 19.77 18.40 22.45
C TYR A 135 19.22 19.33 21.37
N GLU A 136 19.70 19.14 20.14
CA GLU A 136 19.08 19.59 18.88
C GLU A 136 18.42 18.38 18.23
N THR A 137 17.30 18.60 17.55
CA THR A 137 16.50 17.55 16.92
C THR A 137 16.34 17.85 15.44
N ASP A 138 16.50 16.83 14.61
CA ASP A 138 16.25 16.89 13.17
C ASP A 138 15.26 15.79 12.75
N ARG A 139 14.48 16.08 11.71
CA ARG A 139 13.55 15.13 11.10
C ARG A 139 14.06 14.83 9.69
N SER A 140 14.57 13.62 9.53
CA SER A 140 15.34 13.20 8.36
C SER A 140 14.64 12.05 7.62
N PHE A 141 15.14 11.73 6.42
CA PHE A 141 14.75 10.56 5.61
C PHE A 141 13.32 10.55 5.04
N PHE A 142 12.66 11.70 4.90
CA PHE A 142 11.36 11.76 4.23
C PHE A 142 11.39 11.14 2.83
N GLY A 143 10.53 10.14 2.61
CA GLY A 143 10.44 9.41 1.33
C GLY A 143 11.50 8.34 1.11
N SER A 144 12.29 7.96 2.13
CA SER A 144 13.14 6.77 2.06
C SER A 144 12.32 5.47 2.13
N GLU A 145 12.98 4.34 1.87
CA GLU A 145 12.38 3.00 1.99
C GLU A 145 11.90 2.72 3.42
N ASP A 146 12.72 3.08 4.41
CA ASP A 146 12.42 2.87 5.84
C ASP A 146 11.61 4.02 6.48
N GLY A 147 11.35 5.10 5.74
CA GLY A 147 10.63 6.27 6.20
C GLY A 147 11.39 7.24 7.11
N GLU A 148 10.70 8.31 7.49
CA GLU A 148 11.22 9.40 8.31
C GLU A 148 11.73 8.92 9.66
N ALA A 149 12.79 9.58 10.14
CA ALA A 149 13.33 9.35 11.47
C ALA A 149 13.59 10.64 12.25
N ILE A 150 13.59 10.50 13.58
CA ILE A 150 14.07 11.51 14.50
C ILE A 150 15.56 11.28 14.69
N LEU A 151 16.36 12.30 14.36
CA LEU A 151 17.77 12.38 14.72
C LEU A 151 17.95 13.41 15.83
N TYR A 152 18.93 13.19 16.70
CA TYR A 152 19.27 14.13 17.75
C TYR A 152 20.77 14.23 17.96
N ARG A 153 21.22 15.38 18.48
CA ARG A 153 22.61 15.58 18.90
C ARG A 153 22.69 16.53 20.06
N LYS A 154 23.73 16.42 20.88
CA LYS A 154 23.96 17.40 21.95
C LYS A 154 24.28 18.76 21.32
N ARG A 155 23.75 19.86 21.87
CA ARG A 155 24.06 21.20 21.35
C ARG A 155 25.58 21.43 21.28
N GLY A 156 26.05 21.83 20.11
CA GLY A 156 27.47 22.06 19.82
C GLY A 156 28.28 20.79 19.50
N ALA A 157 27.68 19.60 19.51
CA ALA A 157 28.29 18.39 18.94
C ALA A 157 28.10 18.35 17.42
N GLU A 158 29.01 17.66 16.73
CA GLU A 158 28.95 17.51 15.27
C GLU A 158 28.04 16.33 14.86
N ASP A 159 28.19 15.19 15.54
CA ASP A 159 27.56 13.93 15.18
C ASP A 159 26.07 13.88 15.56
N TRP A 160 25.26 13.39 14.61
CA TRP A 160 23.85 13.07 14.81
C TRP A 160 23.68 11.60 15.20
N HIS A 161 22.79 11.37 16.15
CA HIS A 161 22.39 10.04 16.60
C HIS A 161 20.97 9.75 16.13
N PHE A 162 20.75 8.52 15.67
CA PHE A 162 19.43 8.02 15.38
C PHE A 162 18.69 7.73 16.68
N LEU A 163 17.46 8.23 16.78
CA LEU A 163 16.55 7.87 17.87
C LEU A 163 15.63 6.74 17.43
N CYS A 164 14.73 7.05 16.49
CA CYS A 164 13.72 6.10 16.00
C CYS A 164 13.11 6.59 14.68
N HIS A 165 12.49 5.68 13.94
CA HIS A 165 11.58 6.04 12.85
C HIS A 165 10.26 6.59 13.39
N LEU A 166 9.56 7.38 12.58
CA LEU A 166 8.19 7.81 12.85
C LEU A 166 7.22 6.76 12.29
N ASP A 167 7.45 5.51 12.67
CA ASP A 167 6.76 4.31 12.21
C ASP A 167 5.49 4.01 13.03
N PRO A 168 4.68 3.00 12.66
CA PRO A 168 3.49 2.64 13.43
C PRO A 168 3.77 2.32 14.90
N LEU A 169 4.92 1.71 15.23
CA LEU A 169 5.29 1.42 16.61
C LEU A 169 5.49 2.70 17.42
N PHE A 170 6.14 3.72 16.84
CA PHE A 170 6.29 5.03 17.46
C PHE A 170 4.95 5.75 17.68
N VAL A 171 3.99 5.56 16.76
CA VAL A 171 2.63 6.13 16.89
C VAL A 171 1.88 5.54 18.10
N GLU A 172 2.12 4.27 18.42
CA GLU A 172 1.47 3.56 19.52
C GLU A 172 2.07 3.86 20.91
N ILE A 173 3.20 4.59 20.99
CA ILE A 173 3.84 4.92 22.27
C ILE A 173 2.97 5.88 23.09
N GLU A 174 2.54 5.42 24.28
CA GLU A 174 1.78 6.23 25.23
C GLU A 174 2.69 7.23 25.99
N ASP A 175 3.79 6.75 26.58
CA ASP A 175 4.78 7.57 27.30
C ASP A 175 6.01 7.89 26.42
N VAL A 176 5.83 8.88 25.54
CA VAL A 176 6.87 9.31 24.61
C VAL A 176 8.11 9.86 25.34
N GLU A 177 7.93 10.61 26.45
CA GLU A 177 9.08 11.16 27.17
C GLU A 177 9.89 10.05 27.86
N GLY A 178 9.21 9.06 28.45
CA GLY A 178 9.83 7.87 29.02
C GLY A 178 10.63 7.09 27.98
N TYR A 179 10.02 6.80 26.83
CA TYR A 179 10.69 6.14 25.71
C TYR A 179 11.97 6.89 25.27
N VAL A 180 11.85 8.18 24.98
CA VAL A 180 13.00 8.99 24.52
C VAL A 180 14.11 9.01 25.57
N LYS A 181 13.76 9.07 26.86
CA LYS A 181 14.74 9.04 27.95
C LYS A 181 15.49 7.72 28.02
N GLU A 182 14.80 6.59 27.83
CA GLU A 182 15.43 5.26 27.81
C GLU A 182 16.38 5.10 26.63
N GLU A 183 15.98 5.53 25.42
CA GLU A 183 16.82 5.46 24.22
C GLU A 183 18.09 6.34 24.33
N ILE A 184 17.98 7.54 24.90
CA ILE A 184 19.17 8.38 25.12
C ILE A 184 20.13 7.74 26.14
N GLN A 185 19.60 7.03 27.14
CA GLN A 185 20.41 6.39 28.17
C GLN A 185 21.08 5.11 27.70
N SER A 186 20.48 4.37 26.76
CA SER A 186 21.06 3.14 26.20
C SER A 186 22.31 3.40 25.33
N LEU A 187 22.46 4.63 24.83
CA LEU A 187 23.55 5.06 23.96
C LEU A 187 24.74 5.73 24.68
N ASN A 188 24.64 5.97 26.00
CA ASN A 188 25.71 6.54 26.83
C ASN A 188 26.38 5.49 27.72
#